data_AF-A0A4P2VT63-F1
#
_entry.id   AF-A0A4P2VT63-F1
#
_cell.length_a   1.000
_cell.length_b   1.000
_cell.length_c   1.000
_cell.angle_alpha   90.00
_cell.angle_beta   90.00
_cell.angle_gamma   90.00
#
_symmetry.space_group_name_H-M   'P 1'
#
loop_
_entity.id
_entity.type
_entity.pdbx_description
1 polymer ?
#
loop_
_entity_poly.entity_id
_entity_poly.type
_entity_poly.pdbx_seq_one_letter_code
_entity_poly.pdbx_strand_id
1 'polypeptide(L)'
;MVYIPPPQKGAFIQVGDYVSKVGIYTNPGVVEEKRDDGTIVINTEKDMIQKFHRHSITTGLTPDEKDTFNSIMDDIMNLDVQADRILTLQDIIDKMRTDPSMKKVSDYLRNEQAQLIRWSKELPRVYDTQPEKLR
;
A
#
# COMPACT_ATOMS: atom_id res chain seq x y z
N MET A 1 -19.01 -0.39 4.53
CA MET A 1 -18.81 -1.80 4.12
C MET A 1 -17.71 -1.81 3.08
N VAL A 2 -16.51 -2.29 3.42
CA VAL A 2 -15.41 -2.42 2.47
C VAL A 2 -15.61 -3.76 1.75
N TYR A 3 -15.91 -3.70 0.46
CA TYR A 3 -16.05 -4.89 -0.38
C TYR A 3 -14.65 -5.38 -0.75
N ILE A 4 -14.23 -6.48 -0.14
CA ILE A 4 -12.96 -7.15 -0.46
C ILE A 4 -13.31 -8.28 -1.43
N PRO A 5 -12.93 -8.19 -2.71
CA PRO A 5 -13.24 -9.23 -3.69
C PRO A 5 -12.58 -10.56 -3.28
N PRO A 6 -13.23 -11.72 -3.52
CA PRO A 6 -12.68 -13.00 -3.16
C PRO A 6 -11.39 -13.28 -3.97
N PRO A 7 -10.33 -13.82 -3.34
CA PRO A 7 -9.08 -14.10 -4.02
C PRO A 7 -9.32 -15.10 -5.16
N GLN A 8 -9.03 -14.69 -6.40
CA GLN A 8 -9.11 -15.55 -7.57
C GLN A 8 -8.02 -16.63 -7.48
N LYS A 9 -8.40 -17.90 -7.73
CA LYS A 9 -7.48 -19.04 -7.82
C LYS A 9 -6.38 -18.73 -8.84
N GLY A 10 -5.18 -18.42 -8.35
CA GLY A 10 -4.03 -18.05 -9.18
C GLY A 10 -3.14 -16.95 -8.58
N ALA A 11 -3.58 -16.26 -7.52
CA ALA A 11 -2.67 -15.39 -6.78
C ALA A 11 -1.58 -16.25 -6.11
N PHE A 12 -0.31 -16.02 -6.49
CA PHE A 12 0.83 -16.55 -5.74
C PHE A 12 0.80 -15.91 -4.35
N ILE A 13 0.11 -16.57 -3.41
CA ILE A 13 0.00 -16.09 -2.03
C ILE A 13 1.41 -16.08 -1.42
N GLN A 14 1.89 -14.88 -1.10
CA GLN A 14 3.18 -14.65 -0.47
C GLN A 14 3.03 -14.52 1.05
N VAL A 15 4.14 -14.64 1.77
CA VAL A 15 4.17 -14.32 3.21
C VAL A 15 3.77 -12.85 3.40
N GLY A 16 2.94 -12.60 4.40
CA GLY A 16 2.43 -11.25 4.65
C GLY A 16 1.19 -10.87 3.84
N ASP A 17 0.58 -11.80 3.07
CA ASP A 17 -0.64 -11.51 2.31
C ASP A 17 -1.89 -11.66 3.16
N TYR A 18 -2.85 -10.77 2.90
CA TYR A 18 -4.14 -10.77 3.58
C TYR A 18 -5.04 -11.87 3.01
N VAL A 19 -5.50 -12.77 3.89
CA VAL A 19 -6.39 -13.85 3.49
C VAL A 19 -7.63 -13.85 4.39
N SER A 20 -8.78 -13.72 3.75
CA SER A 20 -10.08 -13.90 4.43
C SER A 20 -10.27 -15.37 4.79
N LYS A 21 -10.56 -15.67 6.07
CA LYS A 21 -10.93 -17.03 6.48
C LYS A 21 -12.25 -17.43 5.83
N VAL A 22 -12.32 -18.67 5.37
CA VAL A 22 -13.56 -19.29 4.87
C VAL A 22 -14.37 -19.79 6.06
N GLY A 23 -15.52 -19.17 6.38
CA GLY A 23 -16.43 -19.61 7.46
C GLY A 23 -16.99 -18.48 8.36
N ILE A 24 -17.70 -18.87 9.43
CA ILE A 24 -18.39 -17.98 10.40
C ILE A 24 -17.42 -17.08 11.21
N TYR A 25 -16.12 -17.43 11.21
CA TYR A 25 -15.07 -16.61 11.80
C TYR A 25 -14.58 -15.58 10.77
N THR A 26 -15.16 -14.39 10.83
CA THR A 26 -14.97 -13.26 9.91
C THR A 26 -13.64 -12.50 10.11
N ASN A 27 -12.79 -12.91 11.06
CA ASN A 27 -11.53 -12.20 11.28
C ASN A 27 -10.49 -12.64 10.25
N PRO A 28 -10.00 -11.70 9.43
CA PRO A 28 -8.99 -11.96 8.42
C PRO A 28 -7.62 -12.21 9.07
N GLY A 29 -6.73 -12.90 8.37
CA GLY A 29 -5.39 -13.23 8.87
C GLY A 29 -4.30 -12.98 7.83
N VAL A 30 -3.07 -13.13 8.27
CA VAL A 30 -1.86 -12.96 7.47
C VAL A 30 -1.16 -14.29 7.30
N VAL A 31 -0.63 -14.53 6.11
CA VAL A 31 0.17 -15.72 5.82
C VAL A 31 1.52 -15.63 6.53
N GLU A 32 1.77 -16.54 7.46
CA GLU A 32 3.00 -16.58 8.25
C GLU A 32 4.01 -17.55 7.64
N GLU A 33 3.57 -18.76 7.33
CA GLU A 33 4.43 -19.81 6.79
C GLU A 33 3.71 -20.51 5.63
N LYS A 34 4.46 -20.78 4.56
CA LYS A 34 4.04 -21.69 3.50
C LYS A 34 4.91 -22.94 3.58
N ARG A 35 4.29 -24.07 3.90
CA ARG A 35 4.96 -25.35 3.99
C ARG A 35 5.08 -25.99 2.61
N ASP A 36 6.11 -26.82 2.44
CA ASP A 36 6.37 -27.53 1.18
C ASP A 36 5.27 -28.53 0.80
N ASP A 37 4.44 -28.93 1.78
CA ASP A 37 3.26 -29.78 1.61
C ASP A 37 2.04 -29.04 1.02
N GLY A 38 2.15 -27.72 0.79
CA GLY A 38 1.08 -26.86 0.28
C GLY A 38 0.15 -26.32 1.37
N THR A 39 0.40 -26.64 2.65
CA THR A 39 -0.32 -26.06 3.79
C THR A 39 0.16 -24.63 4.05
N ILE A 40 -0.79 -23.75 4.31
CA ILE A 40 -0.53 -22.34 4.63
C ILE A 40 -0.90 -22.10 6.09
N VAL A 41 0.07 -21.66 6.90
CA VAL A 41 -0.15 -21.23 8.28
C VAL A 41 -0.58 -19.77 8.25
N ILE A 42 -1.77 -19.51 8.79
CA ILE A 42 -2.36 -18.17 8.83
C ILE A 42 -2.36 -17.69 10.27
N ASN A 43 -1.67 -16.59 10.52
CA ASN A 43 -1.68 -15.90 11.78
C ASN A 43 -2.83 -14.89 11.82
N THR A 44 -3.68 -14.97 12.84
CA THR A 44 -4.83 -14.08 13.04
C THR A 44 -4.63 -13.06 14.17
N GLU A 45 -3.41 -12.95 14.69
CA GLU A 45 -3.07 -11.97 15.71
C GLU A 45 -3.13 -10.56 15.12
N LYS A 46 -3.69 -9.64 15.91
CA LYS A 46 -3.87 -8.25 15.48
C LYS A 46 -2.56 -7.57 15.15
N ASP A 47 -1.50 -7.88 15.90
CA ASP A 47 -0.18 -7.27 15.75
C ASP A 47 0.46 -7.65 14.41
N MET A 48 0.29 -8.91 13.99
CA MET A 48 0.76 -9.39 12.70
C MET A 48 -0.04 -8.79 11.55
N ILE A 49 -1.36 -8.67 11.68
CA ILE A 49 -2.20 -7.97 10.69
C ILE A 49 -1.77 -6.50 10.57
N GLN A 50 -1.55 -5.81 11.68
CA GLN A 50 -1.08 -4.43 11.68
C GLN A 50 0.31 -4.28 11.08
N LYS A 51 1.20 -5.26 11.26
CA LYS A 51 2.55 -5.20 10.66
C LYS A 51 2.49 -5.16 9.13
N PHE A 52 1.66 -5.99 8.51
CA PHE A 52 1.62 -6.12 7.05
C PHE A 52 0.56 -5.26 6.36
N HIS A 53 -0.46 -4.80 7.09
CA HIS A 53 -1.61 -4.07 6.53
C HIS A 53 -1.99 -2.81 7.33
N ARG A 54 -1.00 -2.07 7.84
CA ARG A 54 -1.22 -0.84 8.61
C ARG A 54 -1.94 0.25 7.79
N HIS A 55 -1.46 0.48 6.57
CA HIS A 55 -1.93 1.58 5.71
C HIS A 55 -2.75 1.12 4.52
N SER A 56 -2.37 0.01 3.88
CA SER A 56 -3.03 -0.47 2.66
C SER A 56 -2.84 -1.97 2.41
N ILE A 57 -3.56 -2.48 1.40
CA ILE A 57 -3.40 -3.85 0.91
C ILE A 57 -2.18 -3.89 -0.01
N THR A 58 -1.08 -4.45 0.50
CA THR A 58 0.24 -4.51 -0.15
C THR A 58 0.58 -5.91 -0.66
N THR A 59 -0.41 -6.71 -1.06
CA THR A 59 -0.25 -8.15 -1.37
C THR A 59 0.71 -8.49 -2.52
N GLY A 60 1.21 -7.50 -3.26
CA GLY A 60 2.25 -7.70 -4.28
C GLY A 60 3.67 -7.32 -3.85
N LEU A 61 3.86 -6.86 -2.61
CA LEU A 61 5.14 -6.45 -2.06
C LEU A 61 5.79 -7.58 -1.23
N THR A 62 7.11 -7.71 -1.31
CA THR A 62 7.89 -8.57 -0.40
C THR A 62 7.84 -8.03 1.03
N PRO A 63 8.21 -8.82 2.06
CA PRO A 63 8.29 -8.32 3.43
C PRO A 63 9.13 -7.04 3.58
N ASP A 64 10.31 -6.99 2.95
CA ASP A 64 11.20 -5.82 3.00
C ASP A 64 10.61 -4.60 2.28
N GLU A 65 9.94 -4.83 1.15
CA GLU A 65 9.22 -3.79 0.40
C GLU A 65 8.02 -3.25 1.21
N LYS A 66 7.30 -4.12 1.94
CA LYS A 66 6.19 -3.76 2.83
C LYS A 66 6.68 -2.91 4.00
N ASP A 67 7.78 -3.30 4.63
CA ASP A 67 8.38 -2.53 5.73
C ASP A 67 8.81 -1.13 5.25
N THR A 68 9.41 -1.06 4.06
CA THR A 68 9.79 0.22 3.43
C THR A 68 8.56 1.09 3.14
N PHE A 69 7.52 0.52 2.55
CA PHE A 69 6.26 1.20 2.27
C PHE A 69 5.60 1.74 3.56
N ASN A 70 5.53 0.90 4.60
CA ASN A 70 4.90 1.27 5.86
C ASN A 70 5.68 2.38 6.57
N SER A 71 7.02 2.33 6.57
CA SER A 71 7.85 3.39 7.14
C SER A 71 7.60 4.74 6.47
N ILE A 72 7.56 4.76 5.12
CA ILE A 72 7.31 5.98 4.36
C ILE A 72 5.90 6.53 4.67
N MET A 73 4.89 5.66 4.70
CA MET A 73 3.51 6.08 4.98
C MET A 73 3.32 6.52 6.44
N ASP A 74 4.01 5.91 7.41
CA ASP A 74 4.01 6.37 8.80
C ASP A 74 4.53 7.81 8.89
N ASP A 75 5.67 8.10 8.24
CA ASP A 75 6.24 9.45 8.22
C ASP A 75 5.30 10.48 7.57
N ILE A 76 4.65 10.10 6.46
CA ILE A 76 3.68 10.98 5.78
C ILE A 76 2.45 11.23 6.65
N MET A 77 1.89 10.18 7.26
CA MET A 77 0.67 10.30 8.05
C MET A 77 0.87 11.10 9.35
N ASN A 78 2.12 11.20 9.82
CA ASN A 78 2.50 12.06 10.94
C ASN A 78 2.49 13.57 10.61
N LEU A 79 2.43 13.98 9.34
CA LEU A 79 2.37 15.39 8.97
C LEU A 79 0.96 15.96 9.24
N ASP A 80 0.86 17.19 9.75
CA ASP A 80 -0.44 17.76 10.14
C ASP A 80 -1.32 18.20 8.95
N VAL A 81 -0.70 18.68 7.87
CA VAL A 81 -1.39 19.30 6.73
C VAL A 81 -1.49 18.31 5.56
N GLN A 82 -2.70 18.10 5.01
CA GLN A 82 -2.90 17.15 3.91
C GLN A 82 -2.14 17.53 2.62
N ALA A 83 -2.04 18.83 2.31
CA ALA A 83 -1.23 19.31 1.19
C ALA A 83 0.25 18.92 1.33
N ASP A 84 0.82 19.07 2.54
CA ASP A 84 2.20 18.70 2.82
C ASP A 84 2.42 17.19 2.71
N ARG A 85 1.41 16.38 3.09
CA ARG A 85 1.44 14.92 2.87
C ARG A 85 1.58 14.57 1.39
N ILE A 86 0.75 15.17 0.55
CA ILE A 86 0.71 14.88 -0.89
C ILE A 86 2.02 15.33 -1.57
N LEU A 87 2.54 16.50 -1.21
CA LEU A 87 3.80 17.04 -1.74
C LEU A 87 5.01 16.22 -1.29
N THR A 88 5.09 15.87 -0.01
CA THR A 88 6.18 15.05 0.52
C THR A 88 6.18 13.65 -0.12
N LEU A 89 4.99 13.04 -0.25
CA LEU A 89 4.83 11.76 -0.92
C LEU A 89 5.24 11.82 -2.40
N GLN A 90 4.92 12.90 -3.10
CA GLN A 90 5.35 13.12 -4.49
C GLN A 90 6.88 13.15 -4.61
N ASP A 91 7.57 13.91 -3.75
CA ASP A 91 9.04 14.02 -3.76
C ASP A 91 9.70 12.65 -3.50
N ILE A 92 9.16 11.87 -2.56
CA ILE A 92 9.64 10.51 -2.28
C ILE A 92 9.44 9.60 -3.50
N ILE A 93 8.27 9.62 -4.12
CA ILE A 93 7.98 8.83 -5.33
C ILE A 93 8.94 9.20 -6.47
N ASP A 94 9.20 10.49 -6.67
CA ASP A 94 10.09 10.95 -7.73
C ASP A 94 11.55 10.54 -7.51
N LYS A 95 12.02 10.55 -6.25
CA LYS A 95 13.33 9.99 -5.87
C LYS A 95 13.41 8.47 -6.08
N MET A 96 12.34 7.74 -5.78
CA MET A 96 12.30 6.29 -5.98
C MET A 96 12.17 5.90 -7.45
N ARG A 97 11.71 6.81 -8.32
CA ARG A 97 11.51 6.57 -9.75
C ARG A 97 12.82 6.26 -10.50
N THR A 98 13.96 6.69 -9.95
CA THR A 98 15.27 6.44 -10.55
C THR A 98 15.84 5.07 -10.21
N ASP A 99 15.29 4.36 -9.23
CA ASP A 99 15.73 3.03 -8.81
C ASP A 99 14.79 1.92 -9.33
N PRO A 100 15.24 1.04 -10.24
CA PRO A 100 14.44 -0.07 -10.74
C PRO A 100 13.99 -1.07 -9.67
N SER A 101 14.75 -1.23 -8.59
CA SER A 101 14.44 -2.18 -7.51
C SER A 101 13.22 -1.73 -6.68
N MET A 102 13.04 -0.41 -6.55
CA MET A 102 11.98 0.21 -5.75
C MET A 102 10.71 0.50 -6.55
N LYS A 103 10.69 0.12 -7.83
CA LYS A 103 9.58 0.42 -8.74
C LYS A 103 8.23 -0.03 -8.19
N LYS A 104 8.15 -1.26 -7.65
CA LYS A 104 6.91 -1.79 -7.07
C LYS A 104 6.42 -0.93 -5.91
N VAL A 105 7.28 -0.63 -4.95
CA VAL A 105 6.95 0.23 -3.80
C VAL A 105 6.47 1.60 -4.27
N SER A 106 7.14 2.19 -5.27
CA SER A 106 6.75 3.49 -5.84
C SER A 106 5.36 3.46 -6.49
N ASP A 107 4.98 2.36 -7.14
CA ASP A 107 3.65 2.20 -7.76
C ASP A 107 2.55 2.06 -6.68
N TYR A 108 2.82 1.37 -5.57
CA TYR A 108 1.90 1.33 -4.42
C TYR A 108 1.76 2.69 -3.75
N LEU A 109 2.86 3.42 -3.56
CA LEU A 109 2.85 4.78 -3.00
C LEU A 109 2.05 5.76 -3.87
N ARG A 110 2.10 5.63 -5.21
CA ARG A 110 1.25 6.41 -6.12
C ARG A 110 -0.24 6.14 -5.95
N ASN A 111 -0.62 4.89 -5.69
CA ASN A 111 -2.01 4.54 -5.44
C ASN A 111 -2.50 5.21 -4.15
N GLU A 112 -1.68 5.19 -3.08
CA GLU A 112 -1.99 5.90 -1.84
C GLU A 112 -2.05 7.41 -2.04
N GLN A 113 -1.14 7.98 -2.83
CA GLN A 113 -1.18 9.39 -3.17
C GLN A 113 -2.51 9.76 -3.85
N ALA A 114 -2.95 8.96 -4.82
CA ALA A 114 -4.25 9.17 -5.48
C ALA A 114 -5.42 9.07 -4.51
N GLN A 115 -5.34 8.19 -3.50
CA GLN A 115 -6.35 8.06 -2.45
C GLN A 115 -6.35 9.28 -1.51
N LEU A 116 -5.18 9.75 -1.08
CA LEU A 116 -5.04 10.97 -0.29
C LEU A 116 -5.61 12.19 -1.03
N ILE A 117 -5.33 12.34 -2.33
CA ILE A 117 -5.89 13.40 -3.17
C ILE A 117 -7.42 13.32 -3.25
N ARG A 118 -7.97 12.11 -3.37
CA ARG A 118 -9.44 11.91 -3.38
C ARG A 118 -10.08 12.28 -2.05
N TRP A 119 -9.43 11.95 -0.94
CA TRP A 119 -9.93 12.22 0.41
C TRP A 119 -9.83 13.69 0.79
N SER A 120 -8.73 14.35 0.43
CA SER A 120 -8.55 15.78 0.67
C SER A 120 -9.58 16.60 -0.12
N LYS A 121 -10.08 16.09 -1.25
CA LYS A 121 -10.76 16.88 -2.31
C LYS A 121 -9.92 18.07 -2.79
N GLU A 122 -8.66 18.09 -2.39
CA GLU A 122 -7.64 19.04 -2.79
C GLU A 122 -6.85 18.33 -3.88
N LEU A 123 -7.26 18.56 -5.13
CA LEU A 123 -6.34 18.30 -6.24
C LEU A 123 -5.06 19.08 -5.94
N PRO A 124 -3.86 18.48 -6.06
CA PRO A 124 -2.63 19.26 -6.05
C PRO A 124 -2.76 20.29 -7.17
N ARG A 125 -2.97 21.55 -6.79
CA ARG A 125 -3.21 22.65 -7.72
C ARG A 125 -1.90 23.03 -8.38
N VAL A 126 -1.44 22.21 -9.31
CA VAL A 126 -0.34 22.58 -10.20
C VAL A 126 -0.96 23.31 -11.38
N TYR A 127 -0.93 24.65 -11.31
CA TYR A 127 -1.14 25.47 -12.50
C TYR A 127 0.20 25.58 -13.21
N ASP A 128 0.34 24.95 -14.37
CA ASP A 128 1.43 25.25 -15.29
C ASP A 128 1.12 26.61 -15.93
N THR A 129 1.76 27.67 -15.41
CA THR A 129 1.62 29.03 -15.95
C THR A 129 2.59 29.30 -17.09
N GLN A 130 3.24 28.28 -17.68
CA GLN A 130 4.13 28.51 -18.81
C GLN A 130 3.33 29.05 -20.01
N PRO A 131 3.58 30.30 -20.43
CA PRO A 131 2.81 30.96 -21.48
C PRO A 131 3.04 30.35 -22.88
N GLU A 132 3.99 29.43 -23.03
CA GLU A 132 4.37 28.86 -24.33
C GLU A 132 3.39 27.82 -24.89
N LYS A 133 2.47 27.27 -24.08
CA LYS A 133 1.45 26.30 -24.55
C LYS A 133 0.03 26.86 -24.66
N LEU A 134 -0.16 28.16 -24.42
CA LEU A 134 -1.46 28.86 -24.51
C LEU A 134 -1.63 29.64 -25.83
N ARG A 135 -0.81 29.36 -26.84
CA ARG A 135 -0.92 29.95 -28.18
C ARG A 135 -1.28 28.89 -29.23
#